data_AF-A0A822G580-F1
#
_entry.id   AF-A0A822G580-F1
#
_cell.length_a   1.000
_cell.length_b   1.000
_cell.length_c   1.000
_cell.angle_alpha   90.00
_cell.angle_beta   90.00
_cell.angle_gamma   90.00
#
_symmetry.space_group_name_H-M   'P 1'
#
loop_
_entity.id
_entity.type
_entity.pdbx_description
1 polymer ?
#
loop_
_entity_poly.entity_id
_entity_poly.type
_entity_poly.pdbx_seq_one_letter_code
_entity_poly.pdbx_strand_id
1 'polypeptide(L)' 'MPDLTLSFINPRLLDDVSFHPCVRLKKWESERVLSFIPPDGNFRLISYHIGT' A
#
# COMPACT_ATOMS: atom_id res chain seq x y z
N MET A 1 -18.17 0.45 -5.51
CA MET A 1 -16.71 0.52 -5.68
C MET A 1 -16.08 -0.41 -4.64
N PRO A 2 -15.25 -1.40 -5.02
CA PRO A 2 -14.76 -2.41 -4.10
C PRO A 2 -13.73 -1.84 -3.11
N ASP A 3 -13.83 -2.22 -1.84
CA ASP A 3 -12.80 -1.94 -0.84
C ASP A 3 -11.83 -3.12 -0.78
N LEU A 4 -10.56 -2.86 -1.10
CA LEU A 4 -9.53 -3.88 -1.20
C LEU A 4 -8.55 -3.78 -0.03
N THR A 5 -8.09 -4.94 0.42
CA THR A 5 -7.07 -5.07 1.46
C THR A 5 -5.94 -5.97 0.93
N LEU A 6 -4.71 -5.46 0.99
CA LEU A 6 -3.50 -6.20 0.65
C LEU A 6 -2.55 -6.21 1.85
N SER A 7 -2.06 -7.39 2.21
CA SER A 7 -1.07 -7.61 3.26
C SER A 7 0.17 -8.30 2.70
N PHE A 8 1.32 -8.01 3.30
CA PHE A 8 2.57 -8.69 3.01
C PHE A 8 2.91 -9.61 4.19
N ILE A 9 3.62 -10.71 3.92
CA ILE A 9 4.15 -11.57 4.97
C ILE A 9 5.18 -10.80 5.81
N ASN A 10 6.06 -10.02 5.14
CA ASN A 10 7.14 -9.25 5.77
C ASN A 10 7.11 -7.78 5.32
N PRO A 11 6.14 -6.96 5.77
CA PRO A 11 6.00 -5.57 5.33
C PRO A 11 7.15 -4.67 5.80
N ARG A 12 7.97 -5.11 6.77
CA ARG A 12 9.15 -4.39 7.26
C ARG A 12 10.31 -4.34 6.27
N LEU A 13 10.27 -5.14 5.20
CA LEU A 13 11.29 -5.10 4.14
C LEU A 13 11.11 -3.89 3.21
N LEU A 14 9.96 -3.23 3.26
CA LEU A 14 9.63 -2.11 2.38
C LEU A 14 10.11 -0.79 3.00
N ASP A 15 11.13 -0.20 2.38
CA ASP A 15 11.66 1.12 2.72
C ASP A 15 11.30 2.15 1.64
N ASP A 16 11.34 3.43 2.02
CA ASP A 16 11.08 4.58 1.12
C ASP A 16 9.81 4.41 0.28
N VAL A 17 8.72 4.04 0.95
CA VAL A 17 7.45 3.69 0.29
C VAL A 17 6.70 4.95 -0.11
N SER A 18 6.40 5.07 -1.40
CA SER A 18 5.45 6.06 -1.93
C SER A 18 4.12 5.40 -2.25
N PHE A 19 3.02 6.08 -1.96
CA PHE A 19 1.67 5.54 -2.08
C PHE A 19 0.84 6.28 -3.12
N HIS A 20 -0.01 5.54 -3.84
CA HIS A 20 -1.09 6.15 -4.60
C HIS A 20 -2.10 6.84 -3.66
N PRO A 21 -2.71 7.97 -4.04
CA PRO A 21 -3.68 8.70 -3.20
C PRO A 21 -4.90 7.89 -2.75
N CYS A 22 -5.18 6.74 -3.39
CA CYS A 22 -6.30 5.88 -3.00
C CYS A 22 -6.01 5.04 -1.74
N VAL A 23 -4.77 5.02 -1.25
CA VAL A 23 -4.35 4.27 -0.06
C VAL A 23 -4.66 5.04 1.21
N ARG A 24 -5.28 4.37 2.18
CA ARG A 24 -5.54 4.90 3.52
C ARG A 24 -4.28 4.82 4.38
N LEU A 25 -3.45 5.87 4.34
CA LEU A 25 -2.15 5.94 5.04
C LEU A 25 -2.21 5.57 6.53
N LYS A 26 -3.24 6.02 7.26
CA LYS A 26 -3.39 5.68 8.70
C LYS A 26 -3.39 4.17 8.96
N LYS A 27 -3.98 3.38 8.08
CA LYS A 27 -4.04 1.91 8.24
C LYS A 27 -2.69 1.27 7.93
N TRP A 28 -1.93 1.82 6.98
CA TRP A 28 -0.56 1.41 6.75
C TRP A 28 0.34 1.72 7.97
N GLU A 29 0.19 2.90 8.55
CA GLU A 29 0.95 3.35 9.72
C GLU A 29 0.66 2.50 10.97
N SER A 30 -0.60 2.14 11.22
CA SER A 30 -1.01 1.35 12.39
C SER A 30 -0.81 -0.16 12.23
N GLU A 31 -1.18 -0.71 11.07
CA GLU A 31 -1.33 -2.16 10.87
C GLU A 31 -0.37 -2.73 9.82
N ARG A 32 0.35 -1.89 9.08
CA ARG A 32 1.16 -2.28 7.90
C ARG A 32 0.32 -3.03 6.85
N VAL A 33 -0.93 -2.59 6.69
CA VAL A 33 -1.89 -3.13 5.73
C VAL A 33 -2.26 -2.04 4.71
N LEU A 34 -2.21 -2.36 3.42
CA LEU A 34 -2.70 -1.47 2.37
C LEU A 34 -4.21 -1.64 2.25
N SER A 35 -4.96 -0.58 2.53
CA SER A 35 -6.40 -0.53 2.34
C SER A 35 -6.75 0.63 1.42
N PHE A 36 -7.48 0.34 0.35
CA PHE A 36 -7.74 1.29 -0.72
C PHE A 36 -8.97 0.92 -1.53
N ILE A 37 -9.54 1.94 -2.19
CA ILE A 37 -10.54 1.74 -3.24
C ILE A 37 -9.84 2.06 -4.58
N PRO A 38 -9.67 1.09 -5.49
CA PRO A 38 -8.87 1.29 -6.70
C PRO A 38 -9.55 2.28 -7.68
N PRO A 39 -8.78 3.15 -8.35
CA PRO A 39 -9.22 3.81 -9.57
C PRO A 39 -9.49 2.80 -10.68
N ASP A 40 -10.28 3.19 -11.67
CA ASP A 40 -10.50 2.37 -12.86
C ASP A 40 -9.24 2.30 -13.74
N GLY A 41 -8.99 1.12 -14.32
CA GLY A 41 -7.87 0.89 -15.23
C GLY A 41 -6.54 0.56 -14.54
N ASN A 42 -5.44 0.77 -15.26
CA ASN A 42 -4.09 0.44 -14.81
C ASN A 42 -3.47 1.61 -14.05
N PHE A 43 -2.97 1.35 -12.84
CA PHE A 43 -2.28 2.35 -12.03
C PHE A 43 -1.19 1.70 -11.18
N ARG A 44 -0.27 2.51 -10.66
CA ARG A 44 0.74 2.08 -9.69
C ARG A 44 0.22 2.31 -8.29
N LEU A 45 0.05 1.24 -7.50
CA LEU A 45 -0.44 1.33 -6.12
C LEU A 45 0.63 1.88 -5.16
N ILE A 46 1.84 1.35 -5.22
CA ILE A 46 2.99 1.79 -4.42
C ILE A 46 4.29 1.70 -5.23
N SER A 47 5.32 2.43 -4.80
CA SER A 47 6.73 2.14 -5.11
C SER A 47 7.50 2.06 -3.80
N TYR A 48 8.51 1.20 -3.75
CA TYR A 48 9.31 0.94 -2.55
C TYR A 48 10.72 0.52 -2.95
N HIS A 49 11.63 0.63 -2.00
CA HIS A 49 12.93 -0.02 -2.02
C HIS A 49 12.92 -1.20 -1.04
N ILE A 50 13.78 -2.19 -1.26
CA ILE A 50 14.02 -3.26 -0.29
C ILE A 50 15.18 -2.83 0.59
N GLY A 51 14.95 -2.72 1.90
CA GLY A 51 16.01 -2.49 2.88
C GLY A 51 16.97 -3.68 2.93
N THR A 52 18.28 -3.40 2.93
CA THR A 52 19.34 -4.38 3.23
C THR A 52 19.45 -4.62 4.73
#